data_AF-A0A0F9TVM0-F1
#
_entry.id   AF-A0A0F9TVM0-F1
#
_cell.length_a   1.000
_cell.length_b   1.000
_cell.length_c   1.000
_cell.angle_alpha   90.00
_cell.angle_beta   90.00
_cell.angle_gamma   90.00
#
_symmetry.space_group_name_H-M   'P 1'
#
loop_
_entity.id
_entity.type
_entity.pdbx_description
1 polymer ?
#
loop_
_entity_poly.entity_id
_entity_poly.type
_entity_poly.pdbx_seq_one_letter_code
_entity_poly.pdbx_strand_id
1 'polypeptide(L)'
;MEKRLKKDLQINIDEKTGQLFFGDKKKDIKLIMLRPIDLIEFSEFAGSNSNDILIWVGKTLGKTFMENFFSNKDWSNEPMQIKKEVFLGSLEALELMGYGHIRCLFKKDHILIHIEESLACEERENIMAKNLCLLYQGIFNGLFEILQIDVNGEEIACVMLGDPKCTYKFDFIAGELDQKLVDAESEETVSGFLSTL
;
A
#
# COMPACT_ATOMS: atom_id res chain seq x y z
N MET A 1 -1.86 -5.57 19.01
CA MET A 1 -0.82 -5.03 18.12
C MET A 1 -1.24 -3.68 17.54
N GLU A 2 -2.50 -3.55 17.17
CA GLU A 2 -3.16 -2.33 16.67
C GLU A 2 -2.93 -1.04 17.49
N LYS A 3 -3.12 -1.08 18.83
CA LYS A 3 -2.80 0.06 19.73
C LYS A 3 -1.32 0.47 19.75
N ARG A 4 -0.42 -0.40 19.30
CA ARG A 4 1.03 -0.13 19.22
C ARG A 4 1.36 0.60 17.91
N LEU A 5 0.78 0.16 16.79
CA LEU A 5 0.94 0.79 15.47
C LEU A 5 0.50 2.26 15.51
N LYS A 6 -0.70 2.61 15.98
CA LYS A 6 -1.16 4.02 15.99
C LYS A 6 -0.29 5.02 16.80
N LYS A 7 0.42 4.55 17.83
CA LYS A 7 1.27 5.42 18.67
C LYS A 7 2.70 5.53 18.12
N ASP A 8 3.15 4.51 17.40
CA ASP A 8 4.50 4.40 16.86
C ASP A 8 4.57 4.78 15.35
N LEU A 9 3.43 4.91 14.65
CA LEU A 9 3.33 5.29 13.23
C LEU A 9 2.90 6.74 13.05
N GLN A 10 3.82 7.68 13.28
CA GLN A 10 3.61 9.09 12.98
C GLN A 10 4.74 9.63 12.10
N ILE A 11 4.41 10.56 11.21
CA ILE A 11 5.43 11.31 10.47
C ILE A 11 6.03 12.32 11.45
N ASN A 12 7.33 12.16 11.73
CA ASN A 12 8.09 13.04 12.59
C ASN A 12 9.10 13.85 11.77
N ILE A 13 9.18 15.15 12.08
CA ILE A 13 10.15 16.06 11.49
C ILE A 13 11.19 16.41 12.54
N ASP A 14 12.45 16.06 12.30
CA ASP A 14 13.55 16.60 13.10
C ASP A 14 14.00 17.93 12.51
N GLU A 15 13.50 19.02 13.09
CA GLU A 15 13.79 20.40 12.66
C GLU A 15 15.28 20.76 12.69
N LYS A 16 16.08 20.12 13.55
CA LYS A 16 17.53 20.40 13.63
C LYS A 16 18.28 19.82 12.44
N THR A 17 17.85 18.64 11.99
CA THR A 17 18.51 17.94 10.86
C THR A 17 17.77 18.10 9.54
N GLY A 18 16.55 18.65 9.54
CA GLY A 18 15.67 18.71 8.36
C GLY A 18 15.26 17.32 7.85
N GLN A 19 15.28 16.31 8.72
CA GLN A 19 15.02 14.91 8.35
C GLN A 19 13.59 14.51 8.70
N LEU A 20 12.96 13.77 7.81
CA LEU A 20 11.62 13.20 7.98
C LEU A 20 11.72 11.71 8.29
N PHE A 21 10.89 11.24 9.21
CA PHE A 21 10.85 9.84 9.61
C PHE A 21 9.42 9.38 9.78
N PHE A 22 9.16 8.13 9.44
CA PHE A 22 7.95 7.45 9.87
C PHE A 22 8.28 6.66 11.12
N GLY A 23 7.76 7.06 12.28
CA GLY A 23 8.08 6.49 13.60
C GLY A 23 9.29 7.13 14.30
N ASP A 24 10.06 6.34 15.06
CA ASP A 24 11.27 6.72 15.80
C ASP A 24 12.47 6.94 14.85
N LYS A 25 13.04 8.14 14.94
CA LYS A 25 14.23 8.61 14.21
C LYS A 25 15.40 7.61 14.16
N LYS A 26 15.61 6.79 15.19
CA LYS A 26 16.77 5.88 15.30
C LYS A 26 16.52 4.48 14.76
N LYS A 27 15.26 4.05 14.66
CA LYS A 27 14.91 2.66 14.36
C LYS A 27 14.12 2.51 13.07
N ASP A 28 13.44 3.58 12.65
CA ASP A 28 12.41 3.46 11.64
C ASP A 28 12.79 4.16 10.34
N ILE A 29 11.81 4.37 9.46
CA ILE A 29 12.04 4.65 8.04
C ILE A 29 12.28 6.13 7.80
N LYS A 30 13.40 6.47 7.16
CA LYS A 30 13.65 7.82 6.65
C LYS A 30 12.77 8.09 5.45
N LEU A 31 12.09 9.23 5.47
CA LEU A 31 11.20 9.65 4.41
C LEU A 31 11.82 10.78 3.58
N ILE A 32 11.41 10.86 2.33
CA ILE A 32 11.64 11.99 1.43
C ILE A 32 10.28 12.37 0.86
N MET A 33 9.95 13.65 0.88
CA MET A 33 8.76 14.16 0.18
C MET A 33 9.14 14.42 -1.28
N LEU A 34 8.40 13.79 -2.18
CA LEU A 34 8.51 13.96 -3.62
C LEU A 34 7.19 14.50 -4.15
N ARG A 35 7.23 15.31 -5.20
CA ARG A 35 6.01 15.70 -5.91
C ARG A 35 5.66 14.58 -6.90
N PRO A 36 4.37 14.28 -7.12
CA PRO A 36 3.97 13.26 -8.08
C PRO A 36 4.58 13.46 -9.48
N ILE A 37 4.69 14.72 -9.94
CA ILE A 37 5.34 15.07 -11.22
C ILE A 37 6.78 14.54 -11.34
N ASP A 38 7.56 14.51 -10.26
CA ASP A 38 8.95 14.07 -10.30
C ASP A 38 9.05 12.56 -10.65
N LEU A 39 8.07 11.75 -10.23
CA LEU A 39 7.96 10.33 -10.60
C LEU A 39 7.42 10.12 -12.02
N ILE A 40 6.54 11.01 -12.46
CA ILE A 40 6.05 11.01 -13.83
C ILE A 40 7.19 11.31 -14.80
N GLU A 41 7.96 12.37 -14.56
CA GLU A 41 9.14 12.74 -15.36
C GLU A 41 10.17 11.61 -15.39
N PHE A 42 10.42 10.93 -14.27
CA PHE A 42 11.27 9.74 -14.24
C PHE A 42 10.83 8.69 -15.27
N SER A 43 9.53 8.46 -15.42
CA SER A 43 9.00 7.48 -16.36
C SER A 43 9.33 7.84 -17.81
N GLU A 44 9.29 9.14 -18.14
CA GLU A 44 9.67 9.64 -19.47
C GLU A 44 11.15 9.40 -19.76
N PHE A 45 12.03 9.63 -18.78
CA PHE A 45 13.47 9.39 -18.93
C PHE A 45 13.81 7.90 -19.02
N ALA A 46 13.14 7.05 -18.25
CA ALA A 46 13.39 5.61 -18.23
C ALA A 46 12.81 4.87 -19.44
N GLY A 47 11.90 5.51 -20.19
CA GLY A 47 11.33 4.97 -21.43
C GLY A 47 10.53 3.68 -21.18
N SER A 48 10.70 2.68 -22.05
CA SER A 48 9.94 1.42 -22.01
C SER A 48 10.11 0.60 -20.74
N ASN A 49 11.20 0.81 -19.99
CA ASN A 49 11.50 0.06 -18.76
C ASN A 49 10.89 0.70 -17.51
N SER A 50 10.30 1.89 -17.64
CA SER A 50 9.75 2.66 -16.53
C SER A 50 8.74 1.86 -15.69
N ASN A 51 7.86 1.10 -16.37
CA ASN A 51 6.84 0.30 -15.70
C ASN A 51 7.45 -0.74 -14.75
N ASP A 52 8.38 -1.55 -15.24
CA ASP A 52 9.03 -2.59 -14.43
C ASP A 52 9.82 -1.99 -13.27
N ILE A 53 10.49 -0.85 -13.51
CA ILE A 53 11.23 -0.15 -12.46
C ILE A 53 10.28 0.38 -11.39
N LEU A 54 9.15 0.98 -11.75
CA LEU A 54 8.18 1.51 -10.77
C LEU A 54 7.55 0.40 -9.93
N ILE A 55 7.17 -0.72 -10.55
CA ILE A 55 6.67 -1.89 -9.83
C ILE A 55 7.76 -2.43 -8.89
N TRP A 56 9.01 -2.54 -9.36
CA TRP A 56 10.12 -3.02 -8.54
C TRP A 56 10.46 -2.09 -7.37
N VAL A 57 10.45 -0.78 -7.60
CA VAL A 57 10.64 0.24 -6.56
C VAL A 57 9.51 0.14 -5.54
N GLY A 58 8.24 0.13 -5.98
CA GLY A 58 7.10 -0.02 -5.09
C GLY A 58 7.20 -1.30 -4.26
N LYS A 59 7.56 -2.41 -4.89
CA LYS A 59 7.78 -3.70 -4.23
C LYS A 59 8.87 -3.63 -3.17
N THR A 60 9.96 -2.95 -3.46
CA THR A 60 11.05 -2.72 -2.51
C THR A 60 10.59 -1.87 -1.32
N LEU A 61 9.77 -0.83 -1.57
CA LEU A 61 9.19 -0.01 -0.51
C LEU A 61 8.28 -0.83 0.41
N GLY A 62 7.36 -1.62 -0.15
CA GLY A 62 6.47 -2.48 0.62
C GLY A 62 7.22 -3.50 1.48
N LYS A 63 8.25 -4.14 0.92
CA LYS A 63 9.12 -5.07 1.67
C LYS A 63 9.87 -4.37 2.80
N THR A 64 10.55 -3.27 2.49
CA THR A 64 11.34 -2.50 3.47
C THR A 64 10.46 -1.98 4.60
N PHE A 65 9.23 -1.57 4.28
CA PHE A 65 8.23 -1.20 5.28
C PHE A 65 7.96 -2.34 6.25
N MET A 66 7.62 -3.51 5.72
CA MET A 66 7.30 -4.69 6.53
C MET A 66 8.49 -5.16 7.36
N GLU A 67 9.69 -5.16 6.79
CA GLU A 67 10.92 -5.58 7.46
C GLU A 67 11.26 -4.66 8.64
N ASN A 68 11.08 -3.35 8.51
CA ASN A 68 11.40 -2.42 9.60
C ASN A 68 10.38 -2.53 10.76
N PHE A 69 9.09 -2.51 10.45
CA PHE A 69 8.04 -2.47 11.50
C PHE A 69 7.68 -3.84 12.08
N PHE A 70 7.97 -4.92 11.36
CA PHE A 70 7.62 -6.28 11.78
C PHE A 70 8.81 -7.25 11.74
N SER A 71 10.04 -6.72 11.85
CA SER A 71 11.31 -7.46 11.82
C SER A 71 11.30 -8.74 12.69
N ASN A 72 11.95 -9.78 12.15
CA ASN A 72 12.21 -11.09 12.77
C ASN A 72 11.03 -12.04 12.98
N LYS A 73 9.88 -11.79 12.33
CA LYS A 73 8.76 -12.72 12.34
C LYS A 73 8.74 -13.58 11.08
N ASP A 74 8.78 -14.90 11.26
CA ASP A 74 8.45 -15.83 10.18
C ASP A 74 6.93 -15.88 9.99
N TRP A 75 6.47 -15.39 8.85
CA TRP A 75 5.05 -15.33 8.50
C TRP A 75 4.51 -16.64 7.91
N SER A 76 5.35 -17.63 7.61
CA SER A 76 4.92 -18.88 6.97
C SER A 76 3.88 -19.65 7.80
N ASN A 77 4.01 -19.61 9.12
CA ASN A 77 3.16 -20.35 10.06
C ASN A 77 2.08 -19.48 10.73
N GLU A 78 2.01 -18.19 10.40
CA GLU A 78 1.05 -17.28 11.01
C GLU A 78 -0.36 -17.47 10.43
N PRO A 79 -1.41 -17.48 11.26
CA PRO A 79 -2.79 -17.55 10.79
C PRO A 79 -3.13 -16.40 9.83
N MET A 80 -3.94 -16.71 8.82
CA MET A 80 -4.39 -15.73 7.83
C MET A 80 -5.09 -14.51 8.45
N GLN A 81 -5.81 -14.69 9.56
CA GLN A 81 -6.40 -13.59 10.33
C GLN A 81 -5.34 -12.56 10.77
N ILE A 82 -4.20 -13.02 11.29
CA ILE A 82 -3.11 -12.12 11.75
C ILE A 82 -2.47 -11.43 10.54
N LYS A 83 -2.25 -12.16 9.44
CA LYS A 83 -1.71 -11.59 8.21
C LYS A 83 -2.62 -10.50 7.65
N LYS A 84 -3.94 -10.74 7.66
CA LYS A 84 -4.97 -9.76 7.25
C LYS A 84 -4.93 -8.51 8.11
N GLU A 85 -4.91 -8.65 9.44
CA GLU A 85 -4.82 -7.50 10.36
C GLU A 85 -3.56 -6.66 10.12
N VAL A 86 -2.42 -7.33 9.91
CA VAL A 86 -1.15 -6.67 9.65
C VAL A 86 -1.17 -5.96 8.29
N PHE A 87 -1.72 -6.61 7.27
CA PHE A 87 -1.90 -6.01 5.95
C PHE A 87 -2.75 -4.73 6.03
N LEU A 88 -3.89 -4.78 6.71
CA LEU A 88 -4.74 -3.61 6.93
C LEU A 88 -4.00 -2.50 7.69
N GLY A 89 -3.27 -2.82 8.76
CA GLY A 89 -2.44 -1.84 9.47
C GLY A 89 -1.36 -1.20 8.57
N SER A 90 -0.79 -1.96 7.64
CA SER A 90 0.16 -1.44 6.64
C SER A 90 -0.53 -0.49 5.65
N LEU A 91 -1.77 -0.77 5.24
CA LEU A 91 -2.54 0.14 4.39
C LEU A 91 -2.91 1.43 5.11
N GLU A 92 -3.28 1.38 6.39
CA GLU A 92 -3.50 2.59 7.21
C GLU A 92 -2.23 3.45 7.26
N ALA A 93 -1.05 2.84 7.40
CA ALA A 93 0.21 3.57 7.36
C ALA A 93 0.43 4.29 6.01
N LEU A 94 0.05 3.67 4.89
CA LEU A 94 0.11 4.32 3.58
C LEU A 94 -0.85 5.51 3.49
N GLU A 95 -2.08 5.40 4.01
CA GLU A 95 -3.03 6.53 4.08
C GLU A 95 -2.41 7.70 4.88
N LEU A 96 -1.82 7.41 6.04
CA LEU A 96 -1.15 8.41 6.88
C LEU A 96 0.07 9.07 6.20
N MET A 97 0.67 8.39 5.23
CA MET A 97 1.77 8.91 4.40
C MET A 97 1.29 9.67 3.15
N GLY A 98 -0.02 9.82 2.95
CA GLY A 98 -0.58 10.61 1.85
C GLY A 98 -0.74 9.83 0.54
N TYR A 99 -0.82 8.49 0.59
CA TYR A 99 -1.09 7.66 -0.59
C TYR A 99 -2.58 7.62 -1.00
N GLY A 100 -3.40 8.54 -0.50
CA GLY A 100 -4.85 8.58 -0.70
C GLY A 100 -5.64 7.78 0.32
N HIS A 101 -6.95 7.70 0.10
CA HIS A 101 -7.89 6.96 0.94
C HIS A 101 -8.03 5.53 0.44
N ILE A 102 -7.56 4.59 1.25
CA ILE A 102 -7.45 3.18 0.91
C ILE A 102 -8.57 2.40 1.60
N ARG A 103 -9.30 1.61 0.82
CA ARG A 103 -10.25 0.61 1.29
C ARG A 103 -9.79 -0.76 0.83
N CYS A 104 -9.87 -1.77 1.70
CA CYS A 104 -9.48 -3.13 1.37
C CYS A 104 -10.59 -4.11 1.76
N LEU A 105 -10.90 -5.06 0.87
CA LEU A 105 -11.89 -6.10 1.08
C LEU A 105 -11.28 -7.46 0.76
N PHE A 106 -11.27 -8.37 1.73
CA PHE A 106 -10.92 -9.76 1.53
C PHE A 106 -12.18 -10.53 1.12
N LYS A 107 -12.23 -10.98 -0.13
CA LYS A 107 -13.29 -11.85 -0.66
C LYS A 107 -12.82 -13.30 -0.63
N LYS A 108 -13.73 -14.23 -0.92
CA LYS A 108 -13.46 -15.67 -0.80
C LYS A 108 -12.27 -16.13 -1.65
N ASP A 109 -12.17 -15.60 -2.86
CA ASP A 109 -11.21 -15.99 -3.90
C ASP A 109 -10.23 -14.87 -4.30
N HIS A 110 -10.43 -13.65 -3.80
CA HIS A 110 -9.58 -12.51 -4.14
C HIS A 110 -9.57 -11.42 -3.06
N ILE A 111 -8.64 -10.48 -3.18
CA ILE A 111 -8.56 -9.26 -2.39
C ILE A 111 -8.80 -8.07 -3.33
N LEU A 112 -9.66 -7.14 -2.91
CA LEU A 112 -9.87 -5.86 -3.58
C LEU A 112 -9.25 -4.75 -2.77
N ILE A 113 -8.48 -3.89 -3.42
CA ILE A 113 -7.95 -2.66 -2.83
C ILE A 113 -8.42 -1.50 -3.68
N HIS A 114 -9.13 -0.57 -3.06
CA HIS A 114 -9.61 0.65 -3.68
C HIS A 114 -8.84 1.84 -3.14
N ILE A 115 -8.51 2.78 -4.02
CA ILE A 115 -7.79 3.99 -3.66
C ILE A 115 -8.55 5.19 -4.22
N GLU A 116 -9.20 5.91 -3.32
CA GLU A 116 -9.81 7.21 -3.56
C GLU A 116 -8.76 8.29 -3.34
N GLU A 117 -8.86 9.40 -4.07
CA GLU A 117 -7.87 10.49 -4.03
C GLU A 117 -6.42 10.00 -4.17
N SER A 118 -6.19 8.99 -5.03
CA SER A 118 -4.84 8.48 -5.31
C SER A 118 -3.90 9.60 -5.78
N LEU A 119 -2.58 9.42 -5.59
CA LEU A 119 -1.53 10.32 -6.11
C LEU A 119 -1.71 10.73 -7.58
N ALA A 120 -2.28 9.87 -8.44
CA ALA A 120 -2.56 10.23 -9.83
C ALA A 120 -3.60 11.36 -9.99
N CYS A 121 -4.44 11.58 -8.98
CA CYS A 121 -5.43 12.65 -8.96
C CYS A 121 -4.82 14.04 -8.90
N GLU A 122 -3.59 14.20 -8.40
CA GLU A 122 -2.91 15.50 -8.37
C GLU A 122 -2.47 15.95 -9.77
N GLU A 123 -2.30 15.00 -10.69
CA GLU A 123 -1.75 15.22 -12.04
C GLU A 123 -2.72 14.72 -13.12
N ARG A 124 -4.05 14.87 -12.91
CA ARG A 124 -5.10 14.33 -13.81
C ARG A 124 -4.99 14.77 -15.27
N GLU A 125 -4.44 15.96 -15.51
CA GLU A 125 -4.25 16.49 -16.87
C GLU A 125 -3.07 15.82 -17.60
N ASN A 126 -2.22 15.10 -16.86
CA ASN A 126 -1.09 14.37 -17.40
C ASN A 126 -1.44 12.89 -17.56
N ILE A 127 -1.54 12.42 -18.81
CA ILE A 127 -1.85 11.01 -19.11
C ILE A 127 -0.84 10.02 -18.51
N MET A 128 0.40 10.47 -18.24
CA MET A 128 1.44 9.65 -17.63
C MET A 128 1.28 9.52 -16.10
N ALA A 129 0.35 10.25 -15.47
CA ALA A 129 0.02 10.08 -14.06
C ALA A 129 -0.47 8.66 -13.72
N LYS A 130 -0.97 7.91 -14.71
CA LYS A 130 -1.27 6.47 -14.56
C LYS A 130 -0.06 5.65 -14.10
N ASN A 131 1.17 6.11 -14.38
CA ASN A 131 2.38 5.39 -13.97
C ASN A 131 2.54 5.41 -12.44
N LEU A 132 1.95 6.39 -11.75
CA LEU A 132 1.89 6.40 -10.29
C LEU A 132 1.08 5.22 -9.74
N CYS A 133 0.09 4.71 -10.49
CA CYS A 133 -0.68 3.50 -10.13
C CYS A 133 0.21 2.25 -10.06
N LEU A 134 1.25 2.17 -10.90
CA LEU A 134 2.20 1.05 -10.88
C LEU A 134 3.00 0.97 -9.58
N LEU A 135 3.24 2.13 -8.94
CA LEU A 135 3.90 2.17 -7.63
C LEU A 135 3.04 1.48 -6.56
N TYR A 136 1.72 1.71 -6.55
CA TYR A 136 0.81 1.04 -5.63
C TYR A 136 0.79 -0.47 -5.84
N GLN A 137 0.66 -0.92 -7.09
CA GLN A 137 0.71 -2.34 -7.41
C GLN A 137 2.01 -2.97 -6.90
N GLY A 138 3.14 -2.29 -7.12
CA GLY A 138 4.42 -2.67 -6.55
C GLY A 138 4.38 -2.80 -5.02
N ILE A 139 3.93 -1.75 -4.32
CA ILE A 139 3.85 -1.72 -2.85
C ILE A 139 3.02 -2.90 -2.34
N PHE A 140 1.82 -3.11 -2.87
CA PHE A 140 0.95 -4.21 -2.47
C PHE A 140 1.60 -5.59 -2.68
N ASN A 141 2.24 -5.79 -3.84
CA ASN A 141 3.02 -7.00 -4.11
C ASN A 141 4.13 -7.21 -3.08
N GLY A 142 4.82 -6.14 -2.67
CA GLY A 142 5.85 -6.19 -1.64
C GLY A 142 5.30 -6.61 -0.27
N LEU A 143 4.15 -6.06 0.12
CA LEU A 143 3.46 -6.40 1.36
C LEU A 143 3.02 -7.88 1.38
N PHE A 144 2.36 -8.33 0.30
CA PHE A 144 1.89 -9.71 0.19
C PHE A 144 3.04 -10.73 0.24
N GLU A 145 4.16 -10.43 -0.42
CA GLU A 145 5.33 -11.32 -0.42
C GLU A 145 5.91 -11.52 0.98
N ILE A 146 6.08 -10.45 1.77
CA ILE A 146 6.59 -10.60 3.15
C ILE A 146 5.59 -11.35 4.02
N LEU A 147 4.30 -11.07 3.88
CA LEU A 147 3.25 -11.77 4.63
C LEU A 147 3.03 -13.22 4.16
N GLN A 148 3.70 -13.66 3.09
CA GLN A 148 3.51 -14.97 2.49
C GLN A 148 2.02 -15.21 2.17
N ILE A 149 1.39 -14.22 1.53
CA ILE A 149 0.04 -14.30 0.96
C ILE A 149 0.23 -14.49 -0.55
N ASP A 150 -0.08 -15.68 -1.06
CA ASP A 150 0.19 -16.04 -2.44
C ASP A 150 -0.97 -15.58 -3.36
N VAL A 151 -0.76 -14.41 -3.97
CA VAL A 151 -1.73 -13.75 -4.84
C VAL A 151 -1.07 -13.25 -6.11
N ASN A 152 -1.86 -13.15 -7.18
CA ASN A 152 -1.49 -12.44 -8.39
C ASN A 152 -2.53 -11.36 -8.68
N GLY A 153 -2.11 -10.17 -9.09
CA GLY A 153 -3.05 -9.08 -9.26
C GLY A 153 -2.59 -7.94 -10.13
N GLU A 154 -3.59 -7.15 -10.53
CA GLU A 154 -3.46 -6.02 -11.43
C GLU A 154 -4.46 -4.91 -11.06
N GLU A 155 -4.23 -3.71 -11.60
CA GLU A 155 -5.21 -2.64 -11.58
C GLU A 155 -6.33 -2.95 -12.59
N ILE A 156 -7.57 -3.00 -12.11
CA ILE A 156 -8.76 -3.30 -12.93
C ILE A 156 -9.65 -2.09 -13.19
N ALA A 157 -9.42 -0.97 -12.48
CA ALA A 157 -10.09 0.31 -12.70
C ALA A 157 -9.13 1.45 -12.31
N CYS A 158 -9.15 2.57 -13.04
CA CYS A 158 -8.17 3.64 -12.88
C CYS A 158 -8.81 5.03 -13.01
N VAL A 159 -8.50 5.94 -12.07
CA VAL A 159 -9.01 7.32 -12.12
C VAL A 159 -8.65 8.07 -13.40
N MET A 160 -7.51 7.72 -14.00
CA MET A 160 -7.04 8.32 -15.26
C MET A 160 -7.86 7.85 -16.47
N LEU A 161 -8.64 6.77 -16.32
CA LEU A 161 -9.55 6.25 -17.34
C LEU A 161 -11.01 6.70 -17.12
N GLY A 162 -11.25 7.58 -16.13
CA GLY A 162 -12.57 8.11 -15.81
C GLY A 162 -13.31 7.35 -14.71
N ASP A 163 -12.69 6.31 -14.12
CA ASP A 163 -13.26 5.64 -12.96
C ASP A 163 -13.25 6.56 -11.72
N PRO A 164 -14.21 6.39 -10.78
CA PRO A 164 -14.24 7.20 -9.58
C PRO A 164 -13.05 6.96 -8.65
N LYS A 165 -12.39 5.80 -8.76
CA LYS A 165 -11.26 5.38 -7.94
C LYS A 165 -10.40 4.34 -8.65
N CYS A 166 -9.14 4.23 -8.21
CA CYS A 166 -8.31 3.11 -8.63
C CYS A 166 -8.74 1.85 -7.89
N THR A 167 -8.83 0.72 -8.59
CA THR A 167 -9.16 -0.57 -7.98
C THR A 167 -8.16 -1.62 -8.44
N TYR A 168 -7.57 -2.31 -7.48
CA TYR A 168 -6.65 -3.42 -7.70
C TYR A 168 -7.31 -4.70 -7.23
N LYS A 169 -7.19 -5.76 -8.04
CA LYS A 169 -7.70 -7.09 -7.73
C LYS A 169 -6.55 -8.07 -7.66
N PHE A 170 -6.47 -8.80 -6.56
CA PHE A 170 -5.45 -9.80 -6.28
C PHE A 170 -6.12 -11.15 -6.06
N ASP A 171 -6.06 -12.03 -7.05
CA ASP A 171 -6.63 -13.38 -6.98
C ASP A 171 -5.68 -14.31 -6.22
N PHE A 172 -6.21 -15.16 -5.33
CA PHE A 172 -5.41 -16.16 -4.63
C PHE A 172 -4.91 -17.22 -5.63
N ILE A 173 -3.61 -17.51 -5.59
CA ILE A 173 -3.00 -18.52 -6.48
C ILE A 173 -3.39 -19.94 -6.05
N ALA A 174 -3.57 -20.15 -4.75
CA ALA A 174 -4.01 -21.43 -4.20
C ALA A 174 -4.99 -21.24 -3.03
N GLY A 175 -6.10 -21.97 -3.09
CA GLY A 175 -7.10 -22.03 -2.02
C GLY A 175 -8.13 -20.90 -2.06
N GLU A 176 -8.94 -20.84 -1.00
CA GLU A 176 -9.94 -19.82 -0.74
C GLU A 176 -9.83 -19.41 0.73
N LEU A 177 -10.29 -18.20 1.06
CA LEU A 177 -10.42 -17.76 2.44
C LEU A 177 -11.57 -18.47 3.14
N ASP A 178 -11.35 -18.81 4.41
CA ASP A 178 -12.43 -19.24 5.31
C ASP A 178 -13.54 -18.18 5.34
N GLN A 179 -14.80 -18.62 5.34
CA GLN A 179 -15.97 -17.72 5.34
C GLN A 179 -15.94 -16.65 6.45
N LYS A 180 -15.35 -16.95 7.60
CA LYS A 180 -15.21 -16.02 8.74
C LYS A 180 -14.24 -14.86 8.47
N LEU A 181 -13.36 -14.99 7.48
CA LEU A 181 -12.36 -14.00 7.08
C LEU A 181 -12.81 -13.16 5.89
N VAL A 182 -13.96 -13.50 5.29
CA VAL A 182 -14.55 -12.78 4.16
C VAL A 182 -15.24 -11.52 4.67
N ASP A 183 -14.89 -10.39 4.08
CA ASP A 183 -15.48 -9.10 4.40
C ASP A 183 -16.84 -8.92 3.73
N ALA A 184 -17.80 -8.44 4.51
CA ALA A 184 -19.03 -7.87 3.98
C ALA A 184 -18.72 -6.64 3.10
N GLU A 185 -19.63 -6.29 2.20
CA GLU A 185 -19.53 -5.01 1.51
C GLU A 185 -19.57 -3.86 2.53
N SER A 186 -18.56 -2.99 2.50
CA SER A 186 -18.46 -1.80 3.34
C SER A 186 -17.85 -0.66 2.53
N GLU A 187 -18.29 0.58 2.76
CA GLU A 187 -17.71 1.79 2.16
C GLU A 187 -16.61 2.43 3.03
N GLU A 188 -16.34 1.88 4.21
CA GLU A 188 -15.36 2.45 5.14
C GLU A 188 -13.92 2.31 4.62
N THR A 189 -13.12 3.36 4.80
CA THR A 189 -11.66 3.30 4.60
C THR A 189 -11.02 2.41 5.64
N VAL A 190 -9.78 1.98 5.40
CA VAL A 190 -9.05 1.14 6.36
C VAL A 190 -8.89 1.87 7.70
N SER A 191 -8.51 3.15 7.70
CA SER A 191 -8.50 3.98 8.92
C SER A 191 -9.85 4.07 9.63
N GLY A 192 -10.94 4.21 8.86
CA GLY A 192 -12.32 4.22 9.37
C GLY A 192 -12.68 2.90 10.05
N PHE A 193 -12.48 1.78 9.35
CA PHE A 193 -12.73 0.43 9.86
C PHE A 193 -11.94 0.14 11.15
N LEU A 194 -10.62 0.39 11.15
CA LEU A 194 -9.75 0.18 12.31
C LEU A 194 -10.01 1.15 13.48
N SER A 195 -10.83 2.19 13.29
CA SER A 195 -11.27 3.05 14.39
C SER A 195 -12.48 2.49 15.15
N THR A 196 -13.17 1.51 14.56
CA THR A 196 -14.39 0.90 15.12
C THR A 196 -14.15 -0.42 15.86
N LEU A 197 -12.95 -1.00 15.73
CA LEU A 197 -12.46 -2.18 16.48
C LEU A 197 -11.98 -1.82 17.90
#